data_AF-A0A553GPT6-F1
#
_entry.id   AF-A0A553GPT6-F1
#
_cell.length_a   1.000
_cell.length_b   1.000
_cell.length_c   1.000
_cell.angle_alpha   90.00
_cell.angle_beta   90.00
_cell.angle_gamma   90.00
#
_symmetry.space_group_name_H-M   'P 1'
#
loop_
_entity.id
_entity.type
_entity.pdbx_description
1 polymer ?
#
loop_
_entity_poly.entity_id
_entity_poly.type
_entity_poly.pdbx_seq_one_letter_code
_entity_poly.pdbx_strand_id
1 'polypeptide(L)'
;MNNLKLIGLYLLFILFTSCNRDEVNLHGEFEFIAEYSTTVITGGFVGIAERTFKIGEVYKGTDKGEATIRIRIAEHTKLNEDCPKSWCYQEFIEVPNEFLKFVK
;
A
#
# COMPACT_ATOMS: atom_id res chain seq x y z
N MET A 1 48.18 5.17 27.50
CA MET A 1 46.82 4.79 27.98
C MET A 1 45.72 5.76 27.50
N ASN A 2 45.89 6.45 26.36
CA ASN A 2 44.99 7.56 25.97
C ASN A 2 44.07 7.22 24.79
N ASN A 3 44.39 6.18 24.00
CA ASN A 3 43.67 5.84 22.77
C ASN A 3 42.46 4.91 23.00
N LEU A 4 42.40 4.22 24.14
CA LEU A 4 41.30 3.29 24.47
C LEU A 4 39.99 4.05 24.78
N LYS A 5 40.10 5.28 25.31
CA LYS A 5 38.96 6.14 25.63
C LYS A 5 38.28 6.71 24.38
N LEU A 6 39.05 6.99 23.32
CA LEU A 6 38.51 7.52 22.06
C LEU A 6 37.70 6.48 21.28
N ILE A 7 38.16 5.22 21.29
CA ILE A 7 37.51 4.11 20.57
C ILE A 7 36.15 3.78 21.20
N GLY A 8 36.05 3.81 22.53
CA GLY A 8 34.78 3.60 23.23
C GLY A 8 33.75 4.70 22.95
N LEU A 9 34.20 5.95 22.77
CA LEU A 9 33.32 7.07 22.43
C LEU A 9 32.77 6.97 21.00
N TYR A 10 33.58 6.47 20.05
CA TYR A 10 33.18 6.28 18.65
C TYR A 10 32.13 5.17 18.49
N LEU A 11 32.24 4.09 19.27
CA LEU A 11 31.25 3.01 19.31
C LEU A 11 29.89 3.48 19.87
N LEU A 12 29.88 4.45 20.79
CA LEU A 12 28.64 5.00 21.35
C LEU A 12 27.86 5.82 20.30
N PHE A 13 28.54 6.54 19.40
CA PHE A 13 27.88 7.34 18.36
C PHE A 13 27.21 6.50 17.28
N ILE A 14 27.71 5.29 16.99
CA ILE A 14 27.12 4.37 16.00
C ILE A 14 25.79 3.79 16.50
N LEU A 15 25.58 3.71 17.81
CA LEU A 15 24.35 3.15 18.40
C LEU A 15 23.14 4.11 18.35
N PHE A 16 23.34 5.40 18.09
CA PHE A 16 22.26 6.39 18.04
C PHE A 16 21.71 6.66 16.63
N THR A 17 22.28 6.07 15.58
CA THR A 17 21.74 6.22 14.20
C THR A 17 20.67 5.17 13.87
N SER A 18 19.91 4.70 14.88
CA SER A 18 18.64 4.04 14.62
C SER A 18 17.69 5.11 14.10
N CYS A 19 17.74 5.32 12.78
CA CYS A 19 16.83 6.17 12.06
C CYS A 19 15.46 5.48 12.11
N ASN A 20 14.68 5.76 13.16
CA ASN A 20 13.25 5.57 13.10
C ASN A 20 12.77 6.50 12.00
N ARG A 21 12.61 5.97 10.79
CA ARG A 21 11.72 6.58 9.82
C ARG A 21 10.36 6.47 10.48
N ASP A 22 9.85 7.59 10.99
CA ASP A 22 8.45 7.68 11.36
C ASP A 22 7.67 7.26 10.11
N GLU A 23 7.08 6.07 10.16
CA GLU A 23 6.27 5.53 9.07
C GLU A 23 5.02 6.43 8.98
N VAL A 24 5.06 7.35 8.02
CA VAL A 24 3.92 8.22 7.73
C VAL A 24 2.86 7.35 7.07
N ASN A 25 1.94 6.83 7.88
CA ASN A 25 0.77 6.08 7.42
C ASN A 25 -0.30 7.10 6.98
N LEU A 26 -0.48 7.27 5.67
CA LEU A 26 -1.54 8.07 5.08
C LEU A 26 -2.74 7.18 4.76
N HIS A 27 -3.88 7.45 5.39
CA HIS A 27 -5.16 6.80 5.10
C HIS A 27 -6.10 7.82 4.47
N GLY A 28 -6.72 7.47 3.34
CA GLY A 28 -7.64 8.37 2.65
C GLY A 28 -7.99 7.93 1.24
N GLU A 29 -8.40 8.88 0.42
CA GLU A 29 -8.76 8.70 -0.98
C GLU A 29 -7.55 8.95 -1.89
N PHE A 30 -7.36 8.05 -2.85
CA PHE A 30 -6.29 8.11 -3.84
C PHE A 30 -6.89 8.10 -5.24
N GLU A 31 -6.41 9.00 -6.10
CA GLU A 31 -6.83 9.15 -7.49
C GLU A 31 -5.76 8.56 -8.42
N PHE A 32 -6.20 7.79 -9.42
CA PHE A 32 -5.34 7.33 -10.50
C PHE A 32 -4.90 8.49 -11.39
N ILE A 33 -3.59 8.75 -11.47
CA ILE A 33 -3.01 9.79 -12.35
C ILE A 33 -2.50 9.22 -13.68
N ALA A 34 -2.43 7.89 -13.78
CA ALA A 34 -2.10 7.15 -15.00
C ALA A 34 -2.96 5.89 -15.09
N GLU A 35 -3.21 5.39 -16.30
CA GLU A 35 -3.93 4.12 -16.47
C GLU A 35 -3.08 2.96 -15.92
N TYR A 36 -3.73 2.06 -15.17
CA TYR A 36 -3.08 0.88 -14.59
C TYR A 36 -3.93 -0.35 -14.88
N SER A 37 -3.34 -1.35 -15.55
CA SER A 37 -4.02 -2.63 -15.80
C SER A 37 -3.43 -3.71 -14.91
N THR A 38 -4.30 -4.43 -14.22
CA THR A 38 -3.89 -5.57 -13.41
C THR A 38 -4.96 -6.64 -13.41
N THR A 39 -4.56 -7.82 -12.96
CA THR A 39 -5.47 -8.93 -12.79
C THR A 39 -6.12 -8.85 -11.41
N VAL A 40 -7.45 -8.92 -11.37
CA VAL A 40 -8.22 -8.93 -10.12
C VAL A 40 -9.04 -10.23 -10.03
N ILE A 41 -9.13 -10.78 -8.82
CA ILE A 41 -10.01 -11.93 -8.57
C ILE A 41 -11.44 -11.41 -8.49
N THR A 42 -12.25 -11.74 -9.49
CA THR A 42 -13.69 -11.51 -9.46
C THR A 42 -14.37 -12.77 -8.98
N GLY A 43 -15.17 -12.68 -7.92
CA GLY A 43 -16.00 -13.79 -7.44
C GLY A 43 -16.87 -14.41 -8.54
N GLY A 44 -17.16 -15.71 -8.40
CA GLY A 44 -17.98 -16.47 -9.36
C GLY A 44 -17.19 -17.34 -10.33
N PHE A 45 -17.81 -17.72 -11.47
CA PHE A 45 -17.28 -18.71 -12.43
C PHE A 45 -16.03 -18.26 -13.19
N VAL A 46 -15.80 -16.93 -13.29
CA VAL A 46 -14.69 -16.35 -14.05
C VAL A 46 -13.36 -16.44 -13.29
N GLY A 47 -13.39 -16.38 -11.95
CA GLY A 47 -12.25 -16.59 -11.06
C GLY A 47 -11.19 -15.49 -11.09
N ILE A 48 -10.81 -15.00 -12.26
CA ILE A 48 -9.73 -14.04 -12.48
C ILE A 48 -10.07 -13.22 -13.74
N ALA A 49 -10.01 -11.89 -13.64
CA ALA A 49 -10.25 -11.00 -14.78
C ALA A 49 -9.21 -9.86 -14.83
N GLU A 50 -8.87 -9.41 -16.04
CA GLU A 50 -8.07 -8.20 -16.22
C GLU A 50 -8.96 -6.96 -16.02
N ARG A 51 -8.47 -5.99 -15.24
CA ARG A 51 -9.12 -4.72 -14.98
C ARG A 51 -8.14 -3.58 -15.27
N THR A 52 -8.57 -2.64 -16.10
CA THR A 52 -7.89 -1.37 -16.32
C THR A 52 -8.53 -0.27 -15.49
N PHE A 53 -7.79 0.28 -14.54
CA PHE A 53 -8.14 1.48 -13.78
C PHE A 53 -7.82 2.71 -14.62
N LYS A 54 -8.81 3.61 -14.75
CA LYS A 54 -8.69 4.81 -15.58
C LYS A 54 -8.23 6.02 -14.78
N ILE A 55 -7.60 6.96 -15.48
CA ILE A 55 -7.18 8.25 -14.92
C ILE A 55 -8.42 8.95 -14.34
N GLY A 56 -8.30 9.47 -13.13
CA GLY A 56 -9.38 10.14 -12.40
C GLY A 56 -10.27 9.24 -11.56
N GLU A 57 -10.10 7.91 -11.62
CA GLU A 57 -10.80 7.02 -10.68
C GLU A 57 -10.24 7.18 -9.27
N VAL A 58 -11.13 7.24 -8.27
CA VAL A 58 -10.78 7.47 -6.87
C VAL A 58 -11.18 6.26 -6.02
N TYR A 59 -10.26 5.81 -5.18
CA TYR A 59 -10.47 4.70 -4.25
C TYR A 59 -9.92 5.01 -2.87
N LYS A 60 -10.54 4.42 -1.83
CA LYS A 60 -9.97 4.46 -0.49
C LYS A 60 -8.75 3.56 -0.40
N GLY A 61 -7.72 4.02 0.29
CA GLY A 61 -6.47 3.28 0.41
C GLY A 61 -5.64 3.65 1.63
N THR A 62 -4.49 3.02 1.72
CA THR A 62 -3.47 3.25 2.73
C THR A 62 -2.11 3.27 2.06
N ASP A 63 -1.37 4.34 2.28
CA ASP A 63 0.04 4.49 1.94
C ASP A 63 0.86 4.41 3.23
N LYS A 64 1.82 3.48 3.26
CA LYS A 64 2.73 3.26 4.39
C LYS A 64 4.13 3.84 4.13
N GLY A 65 4.29 4.66 3.09
CA GLY A 65 5.59 5.13 2.60
C GLY A 65 6.35 4.06 1.82
N GLU A 66 5.65 3.07 1.27
CA GLU A 66 6.19 1.96 0.51
C GLU A 66 6.20 2.26 -1.01
N ALA A 67 6.76 1.35 -1.81
CA ALA A 67 6.75 1.46 -3.28
C ALA A 67 5.33 1.34 -3.87
N THR A 68 4.40 0.79 -3.09
CA THR A 68 3.02 0.54 -3.47
C THR A 68 2.05 1.10 -2.45
N ILE A 69 0.88 1.51 -2.92
CA ILE A 69 -0.25 1.96 -2.11
C ILE A 69 -1.32 0.88 -2.20
N ARG A 70 -1.85 0.48 -1.03
CA ARG A 70 -2.92 -0.52 -0.96
C ARG A 70 -4.27 0.18 -1.08
N ILE A 71 -4.97 -0.03 -2.19
CA ILE A 71 -6.31 0.52 -2.43
C ILE A 71 -7.39 -0.56 -2.30
N ARG A 72 -8.58 -0.16 -1.86
CA ARG A 72 -9.77 -1.00 -1.73
C ARG A 72 -10.62 -0.87 -2.99
N ILE A 73 -10.82 -1.96 -3.71
CA ILE A 73 -11.49 -1.97 -5.03
C ILE A 73 -12.92 -2.51 -4.99
N ALA A 74 -13.37 -3.03 -3.84
CA ALA A 74 -14.67 -3.67 -3.69
C ALA A 74 -15.61 -2.92 -2.73
N GLU A 75 -15.81 -1.61 -2.96
CA GLU A 75 -16.60 -0.76 -2.04
C GLU A 75 -18.13 -0.77 -2.27
N HIS A 76 -18.65 -1.56 -3.22
CA HIS A 76 -20.03 -1.35 -3.70
C HIS A 76 -20.89 -2.60 -3.92
N THR A 77 -20.67 -3.70 -3.19
CA THR A 77 -21.59 -4.84 -3.33
C THR A 77 -21.94 -5.49 -2.01
N LYS A 78 -23.25 -5.61 -1.73
CA LYS A 78 -23.82 -6.51 -0.69
C LYS A 78 -23.22 -7.93 -0.75
N LEU A 79 -22.74 -8.32 -1.92
CA LEU A 79 -22.02 -9.58 -2.18
C LEU A 79 -20.72 -9.75 -1.39
N ASN A 80 -20.06 -8.67 -0.92
CA ASN A 80 -18.84 -8.79 -0.11
C ASN A 80 -19.13 -8.85 1.39
N GLU A 81 -20.20 -8.19 1.86
CA GLU A 81 -20.55 -8.18 3.29
C GLU A 81 -20.99 -9.58 3.79
N ASP A 82 -21.54 -10.42 2.90
CA ASP A 82 -22.06 -11.76 3.20
C ASP A 82 -21.23 -12.91 2.59
N CYS A 83 -19.92 -12.72 2.34
CA CYS A 83 -19.10 -13.73 1.66
C CYS A 83 -18.16 -14.55 2.58
N PRO A 84 -18.58 -15.73 3.08
CA PRO A 84 -17.74 -16.64 3.87
C PRO A 84 -17.11 -17.78 3.03
N LYS A 85 -17.07 -17.70 1.69
CA LYS A 85 -16.71 -18.83 0.80
C LYS A 85 -15.64 -18.51 -0.24
N SER A 86 -15.11 -19.53 -0.92
CA SER A 86 -14.03 -19.46 -1.92
C SER A 86 -14.31 -18.65 -3.20
N TRP A 87 -15.39 -17.87 -3.23
CA TRP A 87 -15.88 -17.11 -4.39
C TRP A 87 -15.95 -15.61 -4.07
N CYS A 88 -15.26 -15.16 -3.02
CA CYS A 88 -15.18 -13.75 -2.68
C CYS A 88 -14.29 -12.99 -3.68
N TYR A 89 -14.68 -11.74 -3.92
CA TYR A 89 -13.93 -10.82 -4.77
C TYR A 89 -12.66 -10.36 -4.05
N GLN A 90 -11.64 -10.00 -4.82
CA GLN A 90 -10.48 -9.33 -4.29
C GLN A 90 -10.88 -7.95 -3.74
N GLU A 91 -10.73 -7.77 -2.44
CA GLU A 91 -11.11 -6.52 -1.79
C GLU A 91 -10.07 -5.42 -1.96
N PHE A 92 -8.79 -5.80 -2.06
CA PHE A 92 -7.66 -4.87 -2.11
C PHE A 92 -6.68 -5.24 -3.21
N ILE A 93 -6.05 -4.22 -3.79
CA ILE A 93 -4.88 -4.39 -4.65
C ILE A 93 -3.76 -3.48 -4.16
N GLU A 94 -2.53 -3.88 -4.45
CA GLU A 94 -1.35 -3.04 -4.31
C GLU A 94 -1.06 -2.41 -5.68
N VAL A 95 -0.94 -1.09 -5.70
CA VAL A 95 -0.71 -0.30 -6.90
C VAL A 95 0.58 0.48 -6.70
N PRO A 96 1.52 0.49 -7.67
CA PRO A 96 2.74 1.29 -7.53
C PRO A 96 2.39 2.76 -7.32
N ASN A 97 3.08 3.42 -6.39
CA ASN A 97 2.72 4.77 -5.93
C ASN A 97 2.79 5.82 -7.06
N GLU A 98 3.57 5.57 -8.11
CA GLU A 98 3.65 6.39 -9.32
C GLU A 98 2.33 6.52 -10.12
N PHE A 99 1.38 5.60 -9.93
CA PHE A 99 0.07 5.63 -10.59
C PHE A 99 -0.99 6.37 -9.77
N LEU A 100 -0.71 6.74 -8.52
CA LEU A 100 -1.70 7.24 -7.58
C LEU A 100 -1.28 8.56 -6.93
N LYS A 101 -2.27 9.38 -6.59
CA LYS A 101 -2.10 10.62 -5.84
C LYS A 101 -3.07 10.69 -4.68
N PHE A 102 -2.59 11.05 -3.49
CA PHE A 102 -3.45 11.32 -2.34
C PHE A 102 -4.33 12.56 -2.58
N VAL A 103 -5.63 12.44 -2.30
CA VAL A 103 -6.62 13.50 -2.52
C VAL A 103 -7.21 14.01 -1.21
N LYS A 104 -7.69 13.11 -0.33
CA LYS A 104 -8.48 13.50 0.85
C LYS A 104 -8.38 12.51 1.99
#